data_AF-A0A944HZD5-F1
#
_entry.id   AF-A0A944HZD5-F1
#
_cell.length_a   1.000
_cell.length_b   1.000
_cell.length_c   1.000
_cell.angle_alpha   90.00
_cell.angle_beta   90.00
_cell.angle_gamma   90.00
#
_symmetry.space_group_name_H-M   'P 1'
#
loop_
_entity.id
_entity.type
_entity.pdbx_description
1 polymer ?
#
loop_
_entity_poly.entity_id
_entity_poly.type
_entity_poly.pdbx_seq_one_letter_code
_entity_poly.pdbx_strand_id
1 'polypeptide(L)'
;MTDVFEQWWAKQNTQFDTGLAGVLDLKAGLSEIWVERDHAQLESGLASVLDLSGGLAAILAGNVDAPGFVPVGTASAQLSQDPAWFEAVSVETRLAVRTSPLAHALHLSHAAVRSLVRARDLAQQEEARSLREPRSGGPNHRFDTDRMMAVNCTRALLVECDTEALPAQAVLCAHDLLCVLEYVEEHGRAHYALALEGALARAQDLLRSLTTEVVALLGLSDSLCPDYETLLSLLDDFIGADLRRADLAGVKLDGLWWSETSTSWPPYVDIELLKFDSVEAAPGSGIYVITQRGMTNIPDNLACA
;
A
#
# COMPACT_ATOMS: atom_id res chain seq x y z
N MET A 1 -19.50 -7.87 -64.52
CA MET A 1 -18.37 -8.40 -63.72
C MET A 1 -17.88 -7.37 -62.68
N THR A 2 -18.10 -6.07 -62.89
CA THR A 2 -17.81 -4.98 -61.93
C THR A 2 -18.68 -4.99 -60.67
N ASP A 3 -19.96 -5.35 -60.79
CA ASP A 3 -20.93 -5.34 -59.66
C ASP A 3 -20.58 -6.32 -58.52
N VAL A 4 -20.05 -7.50 -58.85
CA VAL A 4 -19.64 -8.50 -57.83
C VAL A 4 -18.42 -8.03 -57.04
N PHE A 5 -17.51 -7.29 -57.68
CA PHE A 5 -16.34 -6.73 -57.02
C PHE A 5 -16.72 -5.58 -56.08
N GLU A 6 -17.63 -4.69 -56.51
CA GLU A 6 -18.12 -3.59 -55.68
C GLU A 6 -18.86 -4.09 -54.44
N GLN A 7 -19.70 -5.13 -54.58
CA GLN A 7 -20.40 -5.74 -53.44
C GLN A 7 -19.44 -6.43 -52.47
N TRP A 8 -18.42 -7.12 -52.98
CA TRP A 8 -17.40 -7.73 -52.14
C TRP A 8 -16.57 -6.68 -51.39
N TRP A 9 -16.16 -5.61 -52.08
CA TRP A 9 -15.39 -4.52 -51.49
C TRP A 9 -16.17 -3.77 -50.41
N ALA A 10 -17.45 -3.44 -50.67
CA ALA A 10 -18.31 -2.79 -49.69
C ALA A 10 -18.45 -3.64 -48.41
N LYS A 11 -18.59 -4.96 -48.57
CA LYS A 11 -18.68 -5.88 -47.43
C LYS A 11 -17.38 -5.94 -46.61
N GLN A 12 -16.22 -5.94 -47.28
CA GLN A 12 -14.93 -5.91 -46.59
C GLN A 12 -14.72 -4.59 -45.83
N ASN A 13 -15.08 -3.46 -46.43
CA ASN A 13 -15.00 -2.17 -45.75
C ASN A 13 -15.91 -2.11 -44.51
N THR A 14 -17.15 -2.58 -44.60
CA THR A 14 -18.05 -2.60 -43.43
C THR A 14 -17.51 -3.52 -42.33
N GLN A 15 -16.91 -4.66 -42.67
CA GLN A 15 -16.29 -5.54 -41.67
C GLN A 15 -15.06 -4.92 -41.03
N PHE A 16 -14.22 -4.24 -41.82
CA PHE A 16 -13.06 -3.51 -41.32
C PHE A 16 -13.48 -2.37 -40.39
N ASP A 17 -14.44 -1.54 -40.79
CA ASP A 17 -14.94 -0.42 -39.98
C ASP A 17 -15.57 -0.89 -38.67
N THR A 18 -16.30 -2.00 -38.70
CA THR A 18 -16.89 -2.60 -37.48
C THR A 18 -15.81 -3.17 -36.56
N GLY A 19 -14.79 -3.83 -37.12
CA GLY A 19 -13.65 -4.33 -36.35
C GLY A 19 -12.82 -3.20 -35.76
N LEU A 20 -12.58 -2.13 -36.53
CA LEU A 20 -11.83 -0.96 -36.08
C LEU A 20 -12.57 -0.21 -34.98
N ALA A 21 -13.89 -0.05 -35.09
CA ALA A 21 -14.72 0.57 -34.05
C ALA A 21 -14.82 -0.28 -32.76
N GLY A 22 -14.64 -1.59 -32.86
CA GLY A 22 -14.60 -2.49 -31.70
C GLY A 22 -13.22 -2.53 -31.00
N VAL A 23 -12.14 -2.35 -31.75
CA VAL A 23 -10.76 -2.35 -31.21
C VAL A 23 -10.34 -0.95 -30.73
N LEU A 24 -10.75 0.09 -31.45
CA LEU A 24 -10.54 1.48 -31.08
C LEU A 24 -11.86 2.00 -30.48
N ASP A 25 -12.04 1.83 -29.18
CA ASP A 25 -13.08 2.55 -28.45
C ASP A 25 -12.69 4.03 -28.37
N LEU A 26 -12.86 4.73 -29.50
CA LEU A 26 -12.57 6.15 -29.64
C LEU A 26 -13.41 6.99 -28.68
N LYS A 27 -14.55 6.48 -28.20
CA LYS A 27 -15.37 7.16 -27.19
C LYS A 27 -14.74 7.02 -25.80
N ALA A 28 -14.25 5.85 -25.43
CA ALA A 28 -13.46 5.68 -24.21
C ALA A 28 -12.19 6.53 -24.25
N GLY A 29 -11.43 6.46 -25.35
CA GLY A 29 -10.20 7.26 -25.52
C GLY A 29 -10.46 8.78 -25.52
N LEU A 30 -11.53 9.26 -26.16
CA LEU A 30 -11.91 10.68 -26.09
C LEU A 30 -12.44 11.08 -24.70
N SER A 31 -13.12 10.18 -23.98
CA SER A 31 -13.55 10.44 -22.61
C SER A 31 -12.37 10.58 -21.65
N GLU A 32 -11.29 9.82 -21.87
CA GLU A 32 -10.06 9.88 -21.09
C GLU A 32 -9.32 11.21 -21.29
N ILE A 33 -9.25 11.71 -22.52
CA ILE A 33 -8.69 13.03 -22.85
C ILE A 33 -9.54 14.18 -22.26
N TRP A 34 -10.87 14.00 -22.21
CA TRP A 34 -11.76 14.98 -21.58
C TRP A 34 -11.62 15.00 -20.06
N VAL A 35 -11.39 13.84 -19.43
CA VAL A 35 -11.08 13.75 -17.99
C VAL A 35 -9.81 14.53 -17.66
N GLU A 36 -8.78 14.47 -18.49
CA GLU A 36 -7.53 15.21 -18.27
C GLU A 36 -7.71 16.73 -18.38
N ARG A 37 -8.53 17.20 -19.33
CA ARG A 37 -8.85 18.62 -19.50
C ARG A 37 -9.76 19.16 -18.39
N ASP A 38 -10.72 18.36 -17.92
CA ASP A 38 -11.59 18.72 -16.81
C ASP A 38 -10.87 18.61 -15.46
N HIS A 39 -9.80 17.79 -15.35
CA HIS A 39 -9.01 17.68 -14.12
C HIS A 39 -8.35 19.00 -13.73
N ALA A 40 -7.76 19.74 -14.68
CA ALA A 40 -7.15 21.04 -14.40
C ALA A 40 -8.19 22.11 -13.99
N GLN A 41 -9.40 22.07 -14.56
CA GLN A 41 -10.50 22.94 -14.14
C GLN A 41 -11.08 22.52 -12.79
N LEU A 42 -11.15 21.22 -12.51
CA LEU A 42 -11.59 20.69 -11.23
C LEU A 42 -10.59 21.02 -10.13
N GLU A 43 -9.28 20.91 -10.39
CA GLU A 43 -8.21 21.27 -9.45
C GLU A 43 -8.20 22.77 -9.16
N SER A 44 -8.32 23.62 -10.19
CA SER A 44 -8.46 25.06 -10.02
C SER A 44 -9.77 25.43 -9.29
N GLY A 45 -10.86 24.71 -9.56
CA GLY A 45 -12.16 24.92 -8.91
C GLY A 45 -12.13 24.48 -7.44
N LEU A 46 -11.56 23.32 -7.15
CA LEU A 46 -11.39 22.78 -5.80
C LEU A 46 -10.47 23.68 -4.97
N ALA A 47 -9.36 24.17 -5.53
CA ALA A 47 -8.49 25.13 -4.84
C ALA A 47 -9.21 26.45 -4.51
N SER A 48 -10.22 26.85 -5.29
CA SER A 48 -11.01 28.06 -5.04
C SER A 48 -12.15 27.87 -4.04
N VAL A 49 -12.66 26.65 -3.90
CA VAL A 49 -13.81 26.32 -3.04
C VAL A 49 -13.35 25.76 -1.69
N LEU A 50 -12.26 25.00 -1.67
CA LEU A 50 -11.68 24.42 -0.48
C LEU A 50 -10.59 25.36 0.05
N ASP A 51 -10.91 26.09 1.10
CA ASP A 51 -9.91 26.75 1.93
C ASP A 51 -9.11 25.69 2.68
N LEU A 52 -8.15 25.08 2.00
CA LEU A 52 -7.31 24.01 2.57
C LEU A 52 -6.52 24.53 3.77
N SER A 53 -6.07 25.79 3.74
CA SER A 53 -5.34 26.41 4.85
C SER A 53 -6.24 26.62 6.06
N GLY A 54 -7.46 27.13 5.87
CA GLY A 54 -8.46 27.29 6.92
C GLY A 54 -8.99 25.96 7.45
N GLY A 55 -9.18 24.97 6.59
CA GLY A 55 -9.57 23.61 6.96
C GLY A 55 -8.48 22.89 7.77
N LEU A 56 -7.22 22.98 7.32
CA LEU A 56 -6.08 22.42 8.05
C LEU A 56 -5.88 23.16 9.38
N ALA A 57 -5.98 24.49 9.39
CA ALA A 57 -5.92 25.28 10.62
C ALA A 57 -7.07 24.94 11.58
N ALA A 58 -8.29 24.67 11.09
CA ALA A 58 -9.41 24.25 11.91
C ALA A 58 -9.23 22.83 12.48
N ILE A 59 -8.64 21.91 11.71
CA ILE A 59 -8.27 20.56 12.19
C ILE A 59 -7.18 20.66 13.26
N LEU A 60 -6.17 21.50 13.05
CA LEU A 60 -5.06 21.69 13.98
C LEU A 60 -5.46 22.49 15.22
N ALA A 61 -6.40 23.44 15.10
CA ALA A 61 -6.84 24.29 16.21
C ALA A 61 -8.05 23.72 16.97
N GLY A 62 -8.74 22.72 16.43
CA GLY A 62 -10.08 22.33 16.89
C GLY A 62 -10.27 20.83 17.10
N ASN A 63 -9.56 20.23 18.08
CA ASN A 63 -10.14 19.21 18.98
C ASN A 63 -9.17 18.71 20.07
N VAL A 64 -8.89 19.53 21.08
CA VAL A 64 -8.30 19.03 22.34
C VAL A 64 -9.38 18.73 23.39
N ASP A 65 -10.60 19.30 23.26
CA ASP A 65 -11.63 19.23 24.32
C ASP A 65 -12.97 18.60 23.90
N ALA A 66 -13.14 18.00 22.72
CA ALA A 66 -14.38 17.28 22.42
C ALA A 66 -14.49 15.96 23.23
N PRO A 67 -15.50 15.80 24.10
CA PRO A 67 -15.73 14.55 24.81
C PRO A 67 -16.18 13.49 23.81
N GLY A 68 -15.26 12.62 23.41
CA GLY A 68 -15.51 11.53 22.46
C GLY A 68 -14.46 11.38 21.36
N PHE A 69 -13.55 12.36 21.18
CA PHE A 69 -12.33 12.10 20.41
C PHE A 69 -11.36 11.39 21.34
N VAL A 70 -11.37 10.06 21.30
CA VAL A 70 -10.23 9.29 21.79
C VAL A 70 -9.13 9.62 20.77
N PRO A 71 -8.07 10.36 21.12
CA PRO A 71 -6.89 10.37 20.24
C PRO A 71 -6.61 8.90 19.91
N VAL A 72 -6.17 8.58 18.69
CA VAL A 72 -5.58 7.26 18.43
C VAL A 72 -4.33 7.18 19.32
N GLY A 73 -4.58 6.92 20.59
CA GLY A 73 -3.66 6.98 21.68
C GLY A 73 -2.84 5.75 21.52
N THR A 74 -1.54 5.97 21.37
CA THR A 74 -0.55 5.15 22.07
C THR A 74 -0.71 3.64 21.89
N ALA A 75 -1.12 3.17 20.71
CA ALA A 75 -0.88 1.77 20.33
C ALA A 75 0.63 1.47 20.37
N SER A 76 1.45 2.51 20.21
CA SER A 76 2.90 2.48 20.39
C SER A 76 3.37 2.23 21.84
N ALA A 77 2.54 2.48 22.87
CA ALA A 77 2.96 2.30 24.27
C ALA A 77 2.78 0.86 24.79
N GLN A 78 2.10 -0.02 24.03
CA GLN A 78 1.90 -1.42 24.42
C GLN A 78 2.77 -2.42 23.63
N LEU A 79 3.52 -1.97 22.62
CA LEU A 79 4.37 -2.83 21.78
C LEU A 79 5.72 -3.23 22.41
N SER A 80 6.07 -2.74 23.60
CA SER A 80 7.36 -3.02 24.27
C SER A 80 7.25 -3.90 25.51
N GLN A 81 6.45 -4.97 25.52
CA GLN A 81 6.43 -5.84 26.71
C GLN A 81 7.55 -6.88 26.76
N ASP A 82 8.40 -7.00 25.73
CA ASP A 82 9.67 -7.72 25.90
C ASP A 82 10.78 -7.20 24.95
N PRO A 83 11.64 -6.27 25.40
CA PRO A 83 12.75 -5.75 24.60
C PRO A 83 13.85 -6.79 24.32
N ALA A 84 13.83 -7.94 25.01
CA ALA A 84 14.94 -8.89 24.99
C ALA A 84 15.22 -9.48 23.59
N TRP A 85 14.19 -9.66 22.76
CA TRP A 85 14.38 -10.20 21.41
C TRP A 85 14.65 -9.11 20.36
N PHE A 86 14.30 -7.84 20.61
CA PHE A 86 14.74 -6.72 19.76
C PHE A 86 16.26 -6.58 19.79
N GLU A 87 16.86 -6.70 20.97
CA GLU A 87 18.31 -6.67 21.15
C GLU A 87 19.02 -7.91 20.58
N ALA A 88 18.29 -9.03 20.44
CA ALA A 88 18.84 -10.27 19.90
C ALA A 88 19.11 -10.20 18.39
N VAL A 89 18.40 -9.33 17.65
CA VAL A 89 18.59 -9.17 16.21
C VAL A 89 19.50 -7.98 15.93
N SER A 90 20.64 -8.25 15.28
CA SER A 90 21.59 -7.19 14.93
C SER A 90 20.94 -6.14 14.01
N VAL A 91 21.41 -4.90 14.12
CA VAL A 91 21.01 -3.78 13.28
C VAL A 91 21.22 -4.10 11.79
N GLU A 92 22.35 -4.72 11.47
CA GLU A 92 22.72 -5.12 10.12
C GLU A 92 21.75 -6.16 9.55
N THR A 93 21.37 -7.16 10.35
CA THR A 93 20.36 -8.16 9.95
C THR A 93 19.01 -7.48 9.70
N ARG A 94 18.58 -6.56 10.58
CA ARG A 94 17.31 -5.83 10.40
C ARG A 94 17.30 -4.99 9.13
N LEU A 95 18.39 -4.26 8.86
CA LEU A 95 18.52 -3.49 7.61
C LEU A 95 18.53 -4.39 6.38
N ALA A 96 19.27 -5.50 6.40
CA ALA A 96 19.33 -6.44 5.27
C ALA A 96 17.97 -7.08 4.99
N VAL A 97 17.21 -7.42 6.03
CA VAL A 97 15.85 -7.96 5.89
C VAL A 97 14.91 -6.87 5.39
N ARG A 98 14.98 -5.65 5.91
CA ARG A 98 14.16 -4.51 5.47
C ARG A 98 14.31 -4.23 3.97
N THR A 99 15.52 -4.29 3.45
CA THR A 99 15.81 -4.02 2.03
C THR A 99 15.52 -5.21 1.12
N SER A 100 15.22 -6.37 1.69
CA SER A 100 14.93 -7.56 0.90
C SER A 100 13.59 -7.45 0.16
N PRO A 101 13.44 -8.11 -1.01
CA PRO A 101 12.14 -8.24 -1.68
C PRO A 101 11.06 -8.85 -0.79
N LEU A 102 11.44 -9.65 0.20
CA LEU A 102 10.52 -10.31 1.13
C LEU A 102 9.84 -9.31 2.07
N ALA A 103 10.57 -8.33 2.62
CA ALA A 103 9.96 -7.28 3.43
C ALA A 103 8.98 -6.43 2.60
N HIS A 104 9.32 -6.14 1.34
CA HIS A 104 8.40 -5.45 0.43
C HIS A 104 7.13 -6.27 0.16
N ALA A 105 7.27 -7.56 -0.14
CA ALA A 105 6.13 -8.47 -0.32
C ALA A 105 5.26 -8.57 0.95
N LEU A 106 5.87 -8.55 2.13
CA LEU A 106 5.17 -8.55 3.42
C LEU A 106 4.28 -7.31 3.57
N HIS A 107 4.81 -6.13 3.26
CA HIS A 107 4.06 -4.87 3.27
C HIS A 107 2.88 -4.88 2.29
N LEU A 108 3.12 -5.31 1.04
CA LEU A 108 2.08 -5.40 0.01
C LEU A 108 0.97 -6.38 0.42
N SER A 109 1.34 -7.52 1.00
CA SER A 109 0.39 -8.52 1.49
C SER A 109 -0.46 -7.99 2.64
N HIS A 110 0.15 -7.28 3.58
CA HIS A 110 -0.61 -6.64 4.67
C HIS A 110 -1.55 -5.55 4.14
N ALA A 111 -1.09 -4.72 3.19
CA ALA A 111 -1.93 -3.72 2.55
C ALA A 111 -3.14 -4.36 1.82
N ALA A 112 -2.94 -5.51 1.16
CA ALA A 112 -4.00 -6.29 0.54
C ALA A 112 -5.00 -6.80 1.60
N VAL A 113 -4.54 -7.41 2.69
CA VAL A 113 -5.39 -7.86 3.80
C VAL A 113 -6.24 -6.71 4.35
N ARG A 114 -5.63 -5.56 4.66
CA ARG A 114 -6.36 -4.39 5.19
C ARG A 114 -7.43 -3.89 4.21
N SER A 115 -7.11 -3.85 2.92
CA SER A 115 -8.04 -3.41 1.88
C SER A 115 -9.22 -4.39 1.72
N LEU A 116 -8.96 -5.69 1.83
CA LEU A 116 -10.00 -6.72 1.79
C LEU A 116 -10.91 -6.70 3.02
N VAL A 117 -10.35 -6.48 4.21
CA VAL A 117 -11.15 -6.29 5.44
C VAL A 117 -12.09 -5.09 5.27
N ARG A 118 -11.58 -3.95 4.77
CA ARG A 118 -12.43 -2.77 4.50
C ARG A 118 -13.51 -3.06 3.46
N ALA A 119 -13.16 -3.69 2.34
CA ALA A 119 -14.12 -4.06 1.30
C ALA A 119 -15.23 -4.98 1.84
N ARG A 120 -14.88 -5.96 2.69
CA ARG A 120 -15.82 -6.87 3.35
C ARG A 120 -16.75 -6.13 4.30
N ASP A 121 -16.20 -5.30 5.18
CA ASP A 121 -17.00 -4.57 6.16
C ASP A 121 -17.97 -3.59 5.46
N LEU A 122 -17.55 -2.96 4.36
CA LEU A 122 -18.42 -2.15 3.51
C LEU A 122 -19.52 -2.99 2.84
N ALA A 123 -19.20 -4.16 2.28
CA ALA A 123 -20.19 -5.06 1.67
C ALA A 123 -21.27 -5.48 2.68
N GLN A 124 -20.86 -5.86 3.88
CA GLN A 124 -21.77 -6.26 4.96
C GLN A 124 -22.66 -5.10 5.41
N GLN A 125 -22.11 -3.88 5.49
CA GLN A 125 -22.90 -2.68 5.80
C GLN A 125 -23.92 -2.37 4.71
N GLU A 126 -23.57 -2.57 3.44
CA GLU A 126 -24.50 -2.40 2.33
C GLU A 126 -25.63 -3.43 2.35
N GLU A 127 -25.30 -4.71 2.55
CA GLU A 127 -26.29 -5.78 2.64
C GLU A 127 -27.28 -5.51 3.79
N ALA A 128 -26.76 -5.15 4.96
CA ALA A 128 -27.57 -4.76 6.10
C ALA A 128 -28.46 -3.52 5.82
N ARG A 129 -27.97 -2.57 5.00
CA ARG A 129 -28.75 -1.40 4.58
C ARG A 129 -29.84 -1.78 3.57
N SER A 130 -29.55 -2.62 2.59
CA SER A 130 -30.51 -3.09 1.57
C SER A 130 -31.65 -3.90 2.17
N LEU A 131 -31.42 -4.60 3.28
CA LEU A 131 -32.49 -5.28 4.03
C LEU A 131 -33.43 -4.30 4.75
N ARG A 132 -32.96 -3.12 5.13
CA ARG A 132 -33.74 -2.11 5.85
C ARG A 132 -34.49 -1.16 4.92
N GLU A 133 -33.87 -0.81 3.80
CA GLU A 133 -34.40 0.13 2.83
C GLU A 133 -34.39 -0.54 1.45
N PRO A 134 -35.55 -0.81 0.83
CA PRO A 134 -35.60 -1.23 -0.58
C PRO A 134 -35.12 -0.04 -1.43
N ARG A 135 -33.80 0.02 -1.66
CA ARG A 135 -33.12 1.20 -2.19
C ARG A 135 -32.88 1.07 -3.70
N SER A 136 -33.01 2.20 -4.39
CA SER A 136 -32.66 2.42 -5.79
C SER A 136 -31.18 2.11 -6.02
N GLY A 137 -30.89 1.16 -6.92
CA GLY A 137 -29.55 0.66 -7.20
C GLY A 137 -28.60 1.68 -7.82
N GLY A 138 -27.88 2.42 -6.98
CA GLY A 138 -26.71 3.20 -7.40
C GLY A 138 -25.41 2.38 -7.29
N PRO A 139 -24.43 2.62 -8.16
CA PRO A 139 -23.07 2.09 -7.98
C PRO A 139 -22.43 2.66 -6.71
N ASN A 140 -21.72 1.84 -5.93
CA ASN A 140 -21.03 2.30 -4.72
C ASN A 140 -19.52 2.39 -4.96
N HIS A 141 -19.06 3.58 -5.33
CA HIS A 141 -17.68 3.83 -5.76
C HIS A 141 -16.61 3.52 -4.69
N ARG A 142 -16.93 3.64 -3.39
CA ARG A 142 -15.95 3.43 -2.31
C ARG A 142 -15.49 1.98 -2.21
N PHE A 143 -16.40 1.07 -2.49
CA PHE A 143 -16.15 -0.36 -2.45
C PHE A 143 -15.23 -0.81 -3.59
N ASP A 144 -15.45 -0.27 -4.79
CA ASP A 144 -14.61 -0.53 -5.95
C ASP A 144 -13.17 -0.05 -5.71
N THR A 145 -12.99 1.04 -4.95
CA THR A 145 -11.66 1.55 -4.57
C THR A 145 -10.88 0.57 -3.70
N ASP A 146 -11.43 0.09 -2.58
CA ASP A 146 -10.71 -0.83 -1.68
C ASP A 146 -10.43 -2.19 -2.37
N ARG A 147 -11.35 -2.67 -3.21
CA ARG A 147 -11.12 -3.87 -4.03
C ARG A 147 -9.97 -3.66 -5.02
N MET A 148 -10.01 -2.56 -5.77
CA MET A 148 -8.99 -2.23 -6.76
C MET A 148 -7.62 -2.03 -6.09
N MET A 149 -7.56 -1.47 -4.89
CA MET A 149 -6.34 -1.42 -4.09
C MET A 149 -5.81 -2.81 -3.77
N ALA A 150 -6.68 -3.76 -3.36
CA ALA A 150 -6.26 -5.14 -3.11
C ALA A 150 -5.73 -5.84 -4.38
N VAL A 151 -6.38 -5.63 -5.53
CA VAL A 151 -5.92 -6.12 -6.84
C VAL A 151 -4.54 -5.54 -7.18
N ASN A 152 -4.38 -4.23 -7.05
CA ASN A 152 -3.13 -3.54 -7.37
C ASN A 152 -1.99 -3.99 -6.45
N CYS A 153 -2.22 -4.14 -5.15
CA CYS A 153 -1.22 -4.68 -4.22
C CYS A 153 -0.83 -6.12 -4.58
N THR A 154 -1.80 -6.96 -4.97
CA THR A 154 -1.55 -8.36 -5.36
C THR A 154 -0.77 -8.44 -6.68
N ARG A 155 -1.09 -7.58 -7.65
CA ARG A 155 -0.34 -7.49 -8.92
C ARG A 155 1.07 -6.95 -8.70
N ALA A 156 1.23 -5.92 -7.88
CA ALA A 156 2.55 -5.39 -7.52
C ALA A 156 3.40 -6.50 -6.90
N LEU A 157 2.84 -7.34 -6.02
CA LEU A 157 3.57 -8.47 -5.45
C LEU A 157 4.01 -9.49 -6.51
N LEU A 158 3.21 -9.73 -7.56
CA LEU A 158 3.56 -10.67 -8.63
C LEU A 158 4.51 -10.10 -9.69
N VAL A 159 4.55 -8.78 -9.87
CA VAL A 159 5.32 -8.10 -10.93
C VAL A 159 6.60 -7.46 -10.39
N GLU A 160 6.52 -6.80 -9.24
CA GLU A 160 7.61 -6.00 -8.67
C GLU A 160 8.51 -6.82 -7.75
N CYS A 161 7.97 -7.86 -7.10
CA CYS A 161 8.81 -8.80 -6.38
C CYS A 161 9.40 -9.81 -7.36
N ASP A 162 10.70 -10.01 -7.30
CA ASP A 162 11.35 -11.13 -7.98
C ASP A 162 10.73 -12.44 -7.49
N THR A 163 9.92 -13.07 -8.35
CA THR A 163 9.20 -14.30 -8.01
C THR A 163 10.13 -15.46 -7.67
N GLU A 164 11.39 -15.42 -8.11
CA GLU A 164 12.40 -16.41 -7.75
C GLU A 164 12.90 -16.20 -6.31
N ALA A 165 12.82 -14.97 -5.80
CA ALA A 165 13.18 -14.62 -4.43
C ALA A 165 12.05 -14.88 -3.42
N LEU A 166 10.82 -15.12 -3.91
CA LEU A 166 9.67 -15.43 -3.06
C LEU A 166 9.52 -16.94 -2.84
N PRO A 167 9.01 -17.36 -1.66
CA PRO A 167 8.61 -18.74 -1.46
C PRO A 167 7.54 -19.13 -2.49
N ALA A 168 7.66 -20.31 -3.10
CA ALA A 168 6.71 -20.79 -4.10
C ALA A 168 5.25 -20.77 -3.60
N GLN A 169 5.05 -21.04 -2.31
CA GLN A 169 3.74 -20.97 -1.66
C GLN A 169 3.16 -19.54 -1.66
N ALA A 170 4.00 -18.51 -1.47
CA ALA A 170 3.57 -17.11 -1.49
C ALA A 170 3.11 -16.70 -2.90
N VAL A 171 3.84 -17.10 -3.93
CA VAL A 171 3.48 -16.84 -5.34
C VAL A 171 2.14 -17.50 -5.69
N LEU A 172 1.95 -18.77 -5.29
CA LEU A 172 0.67 -19.48 -5.50
C LEU A 172 -0.49 -18.80 -4.77
N CYS A 173 -0.31 -18.40 -3.51
CA CYS A 173 -1.34 -17.70 -2.76
C CYS A 173 -1.70 -16.34 -3.38
N ALA A 174 -0.72 -15.60 -3.89
CA ALA A 174 -0.94 -14.33 -4.56
C ALA A 174 -1.67 -14.49 -5.90
N HIS A 175 -1.32 -15.51 -6.69
CA HIS A 175 -2.02 -15.84 -7.93
C HIS A 175 -3.47 -16.25 -7.64
N ASP A 176 -3.70 -17.14 -6.67
CA ASP A 176 -5.04 -17.56 -6.26
C ASP A 176 -5.87 -16.38 -5.77
N LEU A 177 -5.26 -15.45 -5.02
CA LEU A 177 -5.91 -14.23 -4.57
C LEU A 177 -6.34 -13.36 -5.76
N LEU A 178 -5.46 -13.16 -6.75
CA LEU A 178 -5.77 -12.38 -7.94
C LEU A 178 -6.95 -12.98 -8.72
N CYS A 179 -6.94 -14.30 -8.94
CA CYS A 179 -8.04 -14.99 -9.62
C CYS A 179 -9.39 -14.80 -8.90
N VAL A 180 -9.40 -14.84 -7.56
CA VAL A 180 -10.64 -14.60 -6.80
C VAL A 180 -11.11 -13.14 -6.97
N LEU A 181 -10.19 -12.18 -6.95
CA LEU A 181 -10.54 -10.76 -7.09
C LEU A 181 -11.04 -10.39 -8.50
N GLU A 182 -10.51 -11.04 -9.53
CA GLU A 182 -10.95 -10.89 -10.92
C GLU A 182 -12.29 -11.61 -11.15
N TYR A 183 -12.48 -12.82 -10.60
CA TYR A 183 -13.76 -13.53 -10.65
C TYR A 183 -14.90 -12.68 -10.07
N VAL A 184 -14.62 -12.02 -8.95
CA VAL A 184 -15.54 -11.12 -8.25
C VAL A 184 -15.97 -9.93 -9.12
N GLU A 185 -15.08 -9.44 -9.98
CA GLU A 185 -15.38 -8.37 -10.94
C GLU A 185 -16.38 -8.83 -12.00
N GLU A 186 -16.18 -10.03 -12.54
CA GLU A 186 -16.97 -10.58 -13.64
C GLU A 186 -18.36 -11.05 -13.21
N HIS A 187 -18.50 -11.60 -11.99
CA HIS A 187 -19.71 -12.33 -11.58
C HIS A 187 -20.66 -11.53 -10.69
N GLY A 188 -20.30 -10.27 -10.37
CA GLY A 188 -21.19 -9.32 -9.70
C GLY A 188 -21.51 -9.63 -8.23
N ARG A 189 -22.44 -8.84 -7.67
CA ARG A 189 -22.62 -8.70 -6.20
C ARG A 189 -23.13 -9.95 -5.48
N ALA A 190 -23.83 -10.86 -6.16
CA ALA A 190 -24.54 -11.98 -5.51
C ALA A 190 -23.60 -13.03 -4.87
N HIS A 191 -22.36 -13.14 -5.34
CA HIS A 191 -21.36 -14.07 -4.82
C HIS A 191 -20.20 -13.37 -4.09
N TYR A 192 -20.35 -12.06 -3.87
CA TYR A 192 -19.25 -11.18 -3.49
C TYR A 192 -18.78 -11.40 -2.05
N ALA A 193 -19.72 -11.54 -1.10
CA ALA A 193 -19.38 -11.73 0.31
C ALA A 193 -18.57 -13.02 0.53
N LEU A 194 -19.03 -14.13 -0.04
CA LEU A 194 -18.35 -15.43 0.05
C LEU A 194 -16.97 -15.38 -0.65
N ALA A 195 -16.90 -14.74 -1.81
CA ALA A 195 -15.64 -14.62 -2.54
C ALA A 195 -14.63 -13.71 -1.81
N LEU A 196 -15.08 -12.63 -1.17
CA LEU A 196 -14.23 -11.80 -0.32
C LEU A 196 -13.71 -12.54 0.91
N GLU A 197 -14.54 -13.37 1.55
CA GLU A 197 -14.10 -14.20 2.68
C GLU A 197 -12.99 -15.16 2.23
N GLY A 198 -13.17 -15.80 1.07
CA GLY A 198 -12.13 -16.64 0.46
C GLY A 198 -10.86 -15.86 0.11
N ALA A 199 -10.99 -14.67 -0.48
CA ALA A 199 -9.87 -13.79 -0.79
C ALA A 199 -9.13 -13.35 0.48
N LEU A 200 -9.86 -12.94 1.52
CA LEU A 200 -9.29 -12.52 2.79
C LEU A 200 -8.54 -13.67 3.47
N ALA A 201 -9.10 -14.88 3.50
CA ALA A 201 -8.42 -16.05 4.05
C ALA A 201 -7.10 -16.32 3.32
N ARG A 202 -7.09 -16.27 1.98
CA ARG A 202 -5.87 -16.46 1.18
C ARG A 202 -4.84 -15.35 1.40
N ALA A 203 -5.28 -14.10 1.49
CA ALA A 203 -4.40 -12.96 1.78
C ALA A 203 -3.77 -13.08 3.18
N GLN A 204 -4.54 -13.58 4.17
CA GLN A 204 -4.03 -13.85 5.52
C GLN A 204 -3.03 -15.03 5.54
N ASP A 205 -3.27 -16.08 4.77
CA ASP A 205 -2.34 -17.20 4.64
C ASP A 205 -1.03 -16.77 3.94
N LEU A 206 -1.13 -15.94 2.90
CA LEU A 206 0.03 -15.30 2.26
C LEU A 206 0.83 -14.46 3.27
N LEU A 207 0.15 -13.56 3.99
CA LEU A 207 0.79 -12.72 5.01
C LEU A 207 1.48 -13.58 6.07
N ARG A 208 0.83 -14.63 6.58
CA ARG A 208 1.41 -15.54 7.56
C ARG A 208 2.65 -16.24 7.03
N SER A 209 2.59 -16.74 5.78
CA SER A 209 3.73 -17.39 5.14
C SER A 209 4.93 -16.44 5.03
N LEU A 210 4.70 -15.20 4.60
CA LEU A 210 5.77 -14.19 4.50
C LEU A 210 6.31 -13.81 5.88
N THR A 211 5.45 -13.67 6.89
CA THR A 211 5.87 -13.42 8.27
C THR A 211 6.80 -14.52 8.77
N THR A 212 6.46 -15.79 8.54
CA THR A 212 7.31 -16.93 8.94
C THR A 212 8.69 -16.86 8.30
N GLU A 213 8.76 -16.55 7.01
CA GLU A 213 10.03 -16.44 6.28
C GLU A 213 10.88 -15.26 6.77
N VAL A 214 10.26 -14.11 7.04
CA VAL A 214 10.97 -12.95 7.61
C VAL A 214 11.49 -13.26 9.01
N VAL A 215 10.70 -13.93 9.85
CA VAL A 215 11.12 -14.38 11.19
C VAL A 215 12.32 -15.33 11.10
N ALA A 216 12.32 -16.25 10.13
CA ALA A 216 13.45 -17.16 9.88
C ALA A 216 14.71 -16.39 9.44
N LEU A 217 14.59 -15.40 8.55
CA LEU A 217 15.71 -14.56 8.11
C LEU A 217 16.30 -13.72 9.24
N LEU A 218 15.48 -13.30 10.20
CA LEU A 218 15.93 -12.57 11.39
C LEU A 218 16.63 -13.49 12.41
N GLY A 219 16.65 -14.81 12.18
CA GLY A 219 17.24 -15.78 13.10
C GLY A 219 16.47 -15.91 14.42
N LEU A 220 15.20 -15.50 14.44
CA LEU A 220 14.33 -15.62 15.60
C LEU A 220 13.90 -17.08 15.76
N SER A 221 13.71 -17.52 17.02
CA SER A 221 13.23 -18.87 17.34
C SER A 221 11.82 -19.09 16.80
N ASP A 222 11.52 -20.30 16.30
CA ASP A 222 10.16 -20.71 15.86
C ASP A 222 9.09 -20.56 16.95
N SER A 223 9.49 -20.50 18.22
CA SER A 223 8.59 -20.22 19.34
C SER A 223 8.08 -18.77 19.38
N LEU A 224 8.79 -17.85 18.71
CA LEU A 224 8.38 -16.47 18.54
C LEU A 224 7.53 -16.37 17.27
N CYS A 225 6.23 -16.17 17.45
CA CYS A 225 5.31 -15.87 16.36
C CYS A 225 4.86 -14.40 16.50
N PRO A 226 5.74 -13.41 16.23
CA PRO A 226 5.32 -12.02 16.26
C PRO A 226 4.21 -11.80 15.24
N ASP A 227 3.23 -10.98 15.59
CA ASP A 227 2.28 -10.49 14.59
C ASP A 227 2.99 -9.51 13.62
N TYR A 228 2.30 -9.18 12.52
CA TYR A 228 2.85 -8.29 11.51
C TYR A 228 3.27 -6.93 12.07
N GLU A 229 2.47 -6.34 12.97
CA GLU A 229 2.75 -4.99 13.50
C GLU A 229 3.98 -4.99 14.42
N THR A 230 4.15 -6.05 15.20
CA THR A 230 5.33 -6.27 16.04
C THR A 230 6.58 -6.49 15.19
N LEU A 231 6.46 -7.29 14.14
CA LEU A 231 7.56 -7.53 13.20
C LEU A 231 7.94 -6.25 12.44
N LEU A 232 6.95 -5.47 12.02
CA LEU A 232 7.18 -4.21 11.35
C LEU A 232 7.87 -3.21 12.29
N SER A 233 7.41 -3.11 13.54
CA SER A 233 8.05 -2.30 14.56
C SER A 233 9.52 -2.69 14.76
N LEU A 234 9.85 -3.99 14.76
CA LEU A 234 11.24 -4.45 14.80
C LEU A 234 12.06 -3.94 13.61
N LEU A 235 11.49 -4.03 12.40
CA LEU A 235 12.16 -3.65 11.15
C LEU A 235 12.26 -2.13 10.96
N ASP A 236 11.36 -1.36 11.57
CA ASP A 236 11.30 0.12 11.50
C ASP A 236 12.02 0.81 12.67
N ASP A 237 12.16 0.18 13.84
CA ASP A 237 12.68 0.83 15.06
C ASP A 237 14.21 0.80 15.15
N PHE A 238 14.84 1.92 14.85
CA PHE A 238 16.29 2.13 14.99
C PHE A 238 16.61 3.18 16.07
N ILE A 239 15.70 3.41 17.02
CA ILE A 239 15.96 4.27 18.17
C ILE A 239 17.14 3.67 18.96
N GLY A 240 18.19 4.47 19.16
CA GLY A 240 19.40 4.03 19.87
C GLY A 240 20.33 3.10 19.08
N ALA A 241 20.02 2.80 17.81
CA ALA A 241 20.85 1.96 16.98
C ALA A 241 22.17 2.65 16.57
N ASP A 242 23.25 1.87 16.48
CA ASP A 242 24.51 2.32 15.90
C ASP A 242 24.58 1.95 14.42
N LEU A 243 24.25 2.90 13.55
CA LEU A 243 24.30 2.77 12.10
C LEU A 243 25.65 3.21 11.51
N ARG A 244 26.66 3.61 12.31
CA ARG A 244 27.91 4.20 11.78
C ARG A 244 28.67 3.32 10.79
N ARG A 245 28.42 2.00 10.83
CA ARG A 245 29.06 0.99 9.96
C ARG A 245 28.12 0.42 8.91
N ALA A 246 26.84 0.81 8.93
CA ALA A 246 25.87 0.34 7.97
C ALA A 246 26.08 1.05 6.63
N ASP A 247 26.00 0.29 5.54
CA ASP A 247 25.86 0.86 4.20
C ASP A 247 24.39 1.19 3.96
N LEU A 248 24.10 2.48 3.80
CA LEU A 248 22.74 2.99 3.58
C LEU A 248 22.51 3.42 2.12
N ALA A 249 23.47 3.19 1.22
CA ALA A 249 23.29 3.50 -0.19
C ALA A 249 22.17 2.65 -0.80
N GLY A 250 21.22 3.30 -1.47
CA GLY A 250 20.04 2.63 -2.06
C GLY A 250 19.04 2.06 -1.05
N VAL A 251 19.25 2.23 0.26
CA VAL A 251 18.32 1.75 1.30
C VAL A 251 17.14 2.70 1.41
N LYS A 252 15.92 2.16 1.27
CA LYS A 252 14.69 2.93 1.51
C LYS A 252 14.48 3.13 3.02
N LEU A 253 14.68 4.36 3.48
CA LEU A 253 14.57 4.71 4.90
C LEU A 253 13.15 5.13 5.33
N ASP A 254 12.19 5.18 4.40
CA ASP A 254 10.81 5.56 4.69
C ASP A 254 10.19 4.71 5.81
N GLY A 255 9.55 5.37 6.77
CA GLY A 255 8.91 4.72 7.92
C GLY A 255 9.86 4.33 9.04
N LEU A 256 11.18 4.52 8.89
CA LEU A 256 12.17 4.22 9.92
C LEU A 256 12.07 5.22 11.08
N TRP A 257 12.05 4.70 12.30
CA TRP A 257 12.05 5.45 13.55
C TRP A 257 13.48 5.61 14.04
N TRP A 258 13.85 6.83 14.42
CA TRP A 258 15.17 7.14 14.92
C TRP A 258 15.10 8.21 15.98
N SER A 259 16.16 8.29 16.79
CA SER A 259 16.28 9.29 17.84
C SER A 259 17.45 10.20 17.54
N GLU A 260 17.22 11.51 17.63
CA GLU A 260 18.25 12.53 17.39
C GLU A 260 19.46 12.39 18.31
N THR A 261 19.23 11.94 19.55
CA THR A 261 20.26 11.89 20.58
C THR A 261 20.93 10.53 20.71
N SER A 262 20.28 9.46 20.27
CA SER A 262 20.75 8.09 20.54
C SER A 262 21.06 7.27 19.28
N THR A 263 20.41 7.55 18.14
CA THR A 263 20.73 6.86 16.88
C THR A 263 22.02 7.45 16.30
N SER A 264 23.05 6.62 16.13
CA SER A 264 24.34 7.05 15.58
C SER A 264 24.38 6.76 14.08
N TRP A 265 24.40 7.80 13.25
CA TRP A 265 24.40 7.66 11.78
C TRP A 265 25.82 7.57 11.18
N PRO A 266 25.98 7.00 9.97
CA PRO A 266 27.21 7.13 9.21
C PRO A 266 27.61 8.61 9.00
N PRO A 267 28.92 8.93 8.93
CA PRO A 267 29.39 10.31 8.85
C PRO A 267 28.98 11.05 7.57
N TYR A 268 28.57 10.31 6.52
CA TYR A 268 28.09 10.88 5.26
C TYR A 268 26.60 11.25 5.28
N VAL A 269 25.84 10.88 6.31
CA VAL A 269 24.42 11.22 6.43
C VAL A 269 24.28 12.61 7.03
N ASP A 270 23.66 13.53 6.29
CA ASP A 270 23.30 14.86 6.80
C ASP A 270 22.05 14.76 7.69
N ILE A 271 22.26 14.88 9.00
CA ILE A 271 21.20 14.77 10.01
C ILE A 271 20.16 15.88 9.88
N GLU A 272 20.55 17.09 9.46
CA GLU A 272 19.62 18.21 9.34
C GLU A 272 18.71 18.01 8.13
N LEU A 273 19.24 17.48 7.03
CA LEU A 273 18.42 17.05 5.90
C LEU A 273 17.51 15.87 6.28
N LEU A 274 18.03 14.90 7.04
CA LEU A 274 17.24 13.76 7.50
C LEU A 274 16.07 14.19 8.40
N LYS A 275 16.28 15.16 9.29
CA LYS A 275 15.22 15.77 10.10
C LYS A 275 14.17 16.48 9.25
N PHE A 276 14.59 17.19 8.20
CA PHE A 276 13.68 17.86 7.28
C PHE A 276 12.74 16.86 6.58
N ASP A 277 13.25 15.67 6.28
CA ASP A 277 12.48 14.57 5.69
C ASP A 277 11.67 13.76 6.72
N SER A 278 11.88 14.03 8.01
CA SER A 278 11.22 13.32 9.10
C SER A 278 10.09 14.12 9.74
N VAL A 279 9.17 13.41 10.39
CA VAL A 279 8.17 13.99 11.28
C VAL A 279 8.45 13.52 12.69
N GLU A 280 8.48 14.45 13.64
CA GLU A 280 8.65 14.10 15.06
C GLU A 280 7.42 13.35 15.57
N ALA A 281 7.60 12.17 16.17
CA ALA A 281 6.51 11.29 16.60
C ALA A 281 5.64 11.95 17.69
N ALA A 282 6.27 12.71 18.58
CA ALA A 282 5.60 13.60 19.54
C ALA A 282 6.42 14.90 19.68
N PRO A 283 5.79 16.09 19.76
CA PRO A 283 6.52 17.35 19.85
C PRO A 283 7.50 17.38 21.02
N GLY A 284 8.77 17.61 20.74
CA GLY A 284 9.86 17.67 21.73
C GLY A 284 10.33 16.32 22.28
N SER A 285 9.93 15.21 21.67
CA SER A 285 10.43 13.86 22.01
C SER A 285 11.85 13.58 21.53
N GLY A 286 12.30 14.26 20.47
CA GLY A 286 13.54 13.94 19.76
C GLY A 286 13.49 12.58 19.05
N ILE A 287 12.30 12.00 18.89
CA ILE A 287 12.05 10.77 18.13
C ILE A 287 11.36 11.14 16.83
N TYR A 288 11.93 10.67 15.73
CA TYR A 288 11.58 11.05 14.38
C TYR A 288 11.22 9.82 13.57
N VAL A 289 10.22 9.95 12.69
CA VAL A 289 9.86 8.96 11.68
C VAL A 289 10.14 9.55 10.31
N ILE A 290 10.96 8.89 9.51
CA ILE A 290 11.29 9.36 8.15
C ILE A 290 10.04 9.25 7.27
N THR A 291 9.67 10.34 6.62
CA THR A 291 8.52 10.39 5.71
C THR A 291 9.00 10.56 4.28
N GLN A 292 8.30 9.94 3.33
CA GLN A 292 8.59 9.95 1.87
C GLN A 292 8.66 11.32 1.20
N ARG A 293 8.58 12.42 1.95
CA ARG A 293 8.45 13.77 1.39
C ARG A 293 9.77 14.38 0.91
N GLY A 294 10.91 13.78 1.19
CA GLY A 294 12.20 14.26 0.68
C GLY A 294 12.96 13.20 -0.10
N MET A 295 13.60 13.64 -1.18
CA MET A 295 14.49 12.85 -2.02
C MET A 295 15.80 12.54 -1.29
N THR A 296 15.78 11.92 -0.11
CA THR A 296 16.97 11.32 0.51
C THR A 296 17.33 10.01 -0.20
N ASN A 297 17.47 10.08 -1.53
CA ASN A 297 18.34 9.14 -2.23
C ASN A 297 19.75 9.53 -1.80
N ILE A 298 20.28 8.88 -0.76
CA ILE A 298 21.71 8.94 -0.42
C ILE A 298 22.43 8.51 -1.70
N PRO A 299 23.13 9.43 -2.39
CA PRO A 299 23.60 9.15 -3.73
C PRO A 299 24.68 8.07 -3.68
N ASP A 300 24.58 7.07 -4.57
CA ASP A 300 25.46 5.90 -4.65
C ASP A 300 26.96 6.24 -4.72
N ASN A 301 27.30 7.49 -5.08
CA ASN A 301 28.68 7.95 -5.23
C ASN A 301 29.37 8.35 -3.91
N LEU A 302 28.69 8.34 -2.76
CA LEU A 302 29.26 8.71 -1.45
C LEU A 302 29.72 7.51 -0.59
N ALA A 303 29.48 6.27 -1.01
CA ALA A 303 29.77 5.07 -0.20
C ALA A 303 31.24 4.58 -0.23
N CYS A 304 32.14 5.21 -1.01
CA CYS A 304 33.50 4.70 -1.27
C CYS A 304 34.65 5.63 -0.82
N ALA A 305 34.56 6.24 0.36
CA ALA A 305 35.65 7.03 0.96
C ALA A 305 36.12 6.48 2.31
#